data_AF-A0A7Y1FK66-F1
#
_entry.id   AF-A0A7Y1FK66-F1
#
_cell.length_a   1.000
_cell.length_b   1.000
_cell.length_c   1.000
_cell.angle_alpha   90.00
_cell.angle_beta   90.00
_cell.angle_gamma   90.00
#
_symmetry.space_group_name_H-M   'P 1'
#
loop_
_entity.id
_entity.type
_entity.pdbx_description
1 polymer ?
#
loop_
_entity_poly.entity_id
_entity_poly.type
_entity_poly.pdbx_seq_one_letter_code
_entity_poly.pdbx_strand_id
1 'polypeptide(L)' 'MNDSRVQDKFVIRLPDGLRPEIAAIASRNQRSMNGEIINRLERSLALELVLDQKNRVIAQLLDRITELEAKH' A
#
# COMPACT_ATOMS: atom_id res chain seq x y z
N MET A 1 26.14 -0.33 -19.08
CA MET A 1 25.06 -1.29 -19.39
C MET A 1 24.49 -1.73 -18.06
N ASN A 2 23.30 -1.23 -17.69
CA ASN A 2 22.76 -1.38 -16.34
C ASN A 2 22.06 -2.73 -16.24
N ASP A 3 22.74 -3.69 -15.65
CA ASP A 3 22.33 -5.09 -15.68
C ASP A 3 21.07 -5.27 -14.83
N SER A 4 19.94 -5.52 -15.49
CA SER A 4 18.69 -6.00 -14.87
C SER A 4 18.84 -7.41 -14.27
N ARG A 5 20.08 -7.90 -14.12
CA ARG A 5 20.49 -9.23 -13.67
C ARG A 5 20.64 -9.36 -12.15
N VAL A 6 20.52 -8.26 -11.39
CA VAL A 6 20.59 -8.27 -9.91
C VAL A 6 19.24 -7.94 -9.25
N GLN A 7 18.13 -8.02 -9.99
CA GLN A 7 16.81 -7.97 -9.34
C GLN A 7 16.51 -9.36 -8.75
N ASP A 8 16.38 -9.42 -7.43
CA ASP A 8 15.90 -10.60 -6.73
C ASP A 8 14.55 -11.03 -7.32
N LYS A 9 14.51 -12.26 -7.85
CA LYS A 9 13.31 -12.81 -8.49
C LYS A 9 12.48 -13.54 -7.46
N PHE A 10 11.32 -12.98 -7.14
CA PHE A 10 10.36 -13.62 -6.24
C PHE A 10 9.21 -14.24 -7.05
N VAL A 11 8.98 -15.56 -6.89
CA VAL A 11 7.89 -16.27 -7.56
C VAL A 11 6.69 -16.36 -6.63
N ILE A 12 5.58 -15.75 -7.02
CA ILE A 12 4.32 -15.76 -6.25
C ILE A 12 3.38 -16.82 -6.83
N ARG A 13 2.83 -17.67 -5.96
CA ARG A 13 1.72 -18.56 -6.31
C ARG A 13 0.42 -17.77 -6.17
N LEU A 14 -0.27 -17.56 -7.29
CA LEU A 14 -1.58 -16.91 -7.31
C LEU A 14 -2.68 -17.98 -7.28
N PRO A 15 -3.78 -17.75 -6.55
CA PRO A 15 -4.97 -18.59 -6.66
C PRO A 15 -5.59 -18.48 -8.06
N ASP A 16 -6.42 -19.46 -8.39
CA ASP A 16 -7.10 -19.52 -9.68
C ASP A 16 -7.94 -18.26 -9.92
N GLY A 17 -7.91 -17.77 -11.17
CA GLY A 17 -8.61 -16.55 -11.57
C GLY A 17 -7.89 -15.23 -11.24
N LEU A 18 -6.97 -15.20 -10.26
CA LEU A 18 -6.32 -13.94 -9.88
C LEU A 18 -5.29 -13.44 -10.91
N ARG A 19 -4.55 -14.36 -11.53
CA ARG A 19 -3.59 -14.03 -12.59
C ARG A 19 -4.23 -13.31 -13.80
N PRO A 20 -5.31 -13.82 -14.42
CA PRO A 20 -5.94 -13.12 -15.53
C PRO A 20 -6.57 -11.79 -15.10
N GLU A 21 -7.06 -11.67 -13.87
CA GLU A 21 -7.56 -10.40 -13.33
C GLU A 21 -6.46 -9.33 -13.25
N ILE A 22 -5.30 -9.67 -12.67
CA ILE A 22 -4.13 -8.77 -12.59
C ILE A 22 -3.66 -8.38 -13.99
N ALA A 23 -3.64 -9.32 -14.94
CA ALA A 23 -3.27 -9.04 -16.33
C ALA A 23 -4.21 -8.01 -16.98
N ALA A 24 -5.52 -8.15 -16.78
CA ALA A 24 -6.50 -7.21 -17.31
C ALA A 24 -6.35 -5.81 -16.69
N ILE A 25 -6.10 -5.73 -15.38
CA ILE A 25 -5.87 -4.45 -14.69
C ILE A 25 -4.58 -3.80 -15.19
N ALA A 26 -3.48 -4.56 -15.28
CA ALA A 26 -2.20 -4.07 -15.75
C ALA A 26 -2.31 -3.51 -17.18
N SER A 27 -3.04 -4.19 -18.06
CA SER A 27 -3.32 -3.72 -19.42
C SER A 27 -4.10 -2.40 -19.42
N ARG A 28 -5.16 -2.28 -18.61
CA ARG A 28 -5.92 -1.02 -18.46
C ARG A 28 -5.05 0.13 -17.95
N ASN A 29 -4.13 -0.17 -17.04
CA ASN A 29 -3.23 0.81 -16.43
C ASN A 29 -1.95 1.06 -17.24
N GLN A 30 -1.81 0.47 -18.43
CA GLN A 30 -0.63 0.59 -19.30
C GLN A 30 0.68 0.16 -18.60
N ARG A 31 0.62 -0.89 -17.78
CA ARG A 31 1.75 -1.45 -17.02
C ARG A 31 1.93 -2.94 -17.32
N SER A 32 3.12 -3.46 -17.06
CA SER A 32 3.32 -4.90 -16.98
C SER A 32 2.62 -5.47 -15.74
N MET A 33 2.32 -6.78 -15.72
CA MET A 33 1.78 -7.42 -14.51
C MET A 33 2.68 -7.19 -13.29
N ASN A 34 4.00 -7.26 -13.46
CA ASN A 34 4.94 -6.99 -12.38
C ASN A 34 4.83 -5.53 -11.90
N GLY A 35 4.76 -4.57 -12.83
CA GLY A 35 4.59 -3.16 -12.49
C GLY A 35 3.27 -2.87 -11.76
N GLU A 36 2.20 -3.56 -12.13
CA GLU A 36 0.91 -3.44 -11.42
C GLU A 36 0.97 -4.05 -10.02
N ILE A 37 1.61 -5.22 -9.86
CA ILE A 37 1.80 -5.84 -8.54
C ILE A 37 2.61 -4.92 -7.63
N ILE A 38 3.74 -4.39 -8.12
CA ILE A 38 4.58 -3.45 -7.36
C ILE A 38 3.77 -2.20 -6.98
N ASN A 39 3.06 -1.60 -7.93
CA ASN A 39 2.29 -0.39 -7.65
C ASN A 39 1.20 -0.62 -6.59
N ARG A 40 0.55 -1.79 -6.58
CA ARG A 40 -0.43 -2.15 -5.56
C ARG A 40 0.21 -2.33 -4.18
N LEU A 41 1.38 -2.97 -4.13
CA LEU A 41 2.13 -3.15 -2.88
C LEU A 41 2.57 -1.80 -2.30
N GLU A 42 3.20 -0.94 -3.12
CA GLU A 42 3.61 0.41 -2.71
C GLU A 42 2.44 1.23 -2.18
N ARG A 43 1.30 1.19 -2.90
CA ARG A 43 0.09 1.89 -2.48
C ARG A 43 -0.43 1.35 -1.14
N SER A 44 -0.43 0.03 -0.95
CA SER A 44 -0.88 -0.59 0.30
C SER A 44 -0.01 -0.16 1.48
N LEU A 45 1.32 -0.18 1.33
CA LEU A 45 2.27 0.22 2.36
C LEU A 45 2.15 1.72 2.70
N ALA A 46 2.00 2.57 1.68
CA ALA A 46 1.79 4.00 1.89
C ALA A 46 0.48 4.30 2.62
N LEU A 47 -0.60 3.57 2.28
CA LEU A 47 -1.89 3.70 2.97
C LEU A 47 -1.79 3.29 4.44
N GLU A 48 -1.09 2.20 4.75
CA GLU A 48 -0.88 1.74 6.13
C GLU A 48 -0.15 2.81 6.97
N LEU A 49 0.93 3.40 6.44
CA LEU A 49 1.65 4.49 7.10
C LEU A 49 0.77 5.70 7.37
N VAL A 50 -0.04 6.12 6.39
CA VAL A 50 -0.96 7.26 6.54
C VAL A 50 -2.05 6.95 7.57
N LEU A 51 -2.56 5.73 7.60
CA LEU A 51 -3.55 5.32 8.60
C LEU A 51 -2.99 5.34 10.02
N ASP A 52 -1.75 4.87 10.21
CA ASP A 52 -1.08 4.92 11.51
C ASP A 52 -0.87 6.36 11.98
N GLN A 53 -0.39 7.24 11.09
CA GLN A 53 -0.23 8.66 11.39
C GLN A 53 -1.58 9.30 11.76
N LYS A 54 -2.62 9.02 10.98
CA LYS A 54 -3.98 9.51 11.26
C LYS A 54 -4.46 9.05 12.64
N ASN A 55 -4.26 7.79 12.99
CA ASN A 55 -4.69 7.24 14.29
C ASN A 55 -3.94 7.91 15.46
N ARG A 56 -2.64 8.20 15.31
CA ARG A 56 -1.88 8.96 16.32
C ARG A 56 -2.41 10.36 16.50
N VAL A 57 -2.71 11.07 15.41
CA VAL A 57 -3.30 12.42 15.47
C VAL A 57 -4.67 12.38 16.14
N ILE A 58 -5.52 11.41 15.80
CA ILE A 58 -6.82 11.23 16.45
C ILE A 58 -6.66 11.04 17.96
N ALA A 59 -5.73 10.17 18.40
CA ALA A 59 -5.48 9.95 19.82
C ALA A 59 -5.05 11.26 20.52
N GLN A 60 -4.10 12.00 19.95
CA GLN A 60 -3.65 13.29 20.50
C GLN A 60 -4.78 14.32 20.61
N LEU A 61 -5.67 14.37 19.61
CA LEU A 61 -6.82 15.28 19.63
C LEU A 61 -7.83 14.88 20.71
N LEU A 62 -8.08 13.57 20.89
CA LEU A 62 -8.97 13.07 21.94
C LEU A 62 -8.41 13.35 23.34
N ASP A 63 -7.11 13.16 23.55
CA ASP A 63 -6.45 13.50 24.81
C ASP A 63 -6.61 15.00 25.10
N ARG A 64 -6.42 15.85 24.09
CA ARG A 64 -6.56 17.29 24.24
C ARG A 64 -7.99 17.73 24.53
N ILE A 65 -8.98 17.12 23.90
CA ILE A 65 -10.40 17.38 24.19
C ILE A 65 -10.68 17.03 25.66
N THR A 66 -10.24 15.86 26.10
CA THR A 66 -10.43 15.39 27.49
C THR A 66 -9.78 16.36 28.50
N GLU A 67 -8.56 16.84 28.23
CA GLU A 67 -7.89 17.84 29.07
C GLU A 67 -8.63 19.17 29.15
N LEU A 68 -9.25 19.60 28.05
CA LEU A 68 -9.97 20.87 27.99
C LEU A 68 -11.33 20.77 28.68
N GLU A 69 -12.02 19.64 28.52
CA GLU A 69 -13.27 19.34 29.23
C GLU A 69 -13.06 19.25 30.74
N ALA A 70 -11.93 18.70 31.20
CA ALA A 70 -11.60 18.62 32.64
C ALA A 70 -11.24 19.99 33.27
N LYS A 71 -10.97 21.02 32.47
CA LYS A 71 -10.65 22.38 32.93
C LYS A 71 -11.86 23.31 32.99
N HIS A 72 -13.00 22.87 32.47
CA HIS A 72 -14.28 23.56 32.54
C HIS A 72 -15.19 22.94 33.61
#